data_AF-A0AA39KKU7-F1
#
_entry.id   AF-A0AA39KKU7-F1
#
_cell.length_a   1.000
_cell.length_b   1.000
_cell.length_c   1.000
_cell.angle_alpha   90.00
_cell.angle_beta   90.00
_cell.angle_gamma   90.00
#
_symmetry.space_group_name_H-M   'P 1'
#
loop_
_entity.id
_entity.type
_entity.pdbx_description
1 polymer ?
#
loop_
_entity_poly.entity_id
_entity_poly.type
_entity_poly.pdbx_seq_one_letter_code
_entity_poly.pdbx_strand_id
1 'polypeptide(L)'
;MPTIEFGKFSPCGEGNSANVKNISIDGCLCCRPKLHVLCKSCGWICRGRIRYRCPQHPNVIFINDYGMCPKCGLPDNKLAEF
;
A
#
# COMPACT_ATOMS: atom_id res chain seq x y z
N MET A 1 26.44 28.06 1.24
CA MET A 1 25.02 27.85 0.91
C MET A 1 24.94 27.13 -0.42
N PRO A 2 24.49 25.87 -0.48
CA PRO A 2 23.99 25.28 -1.71
C PRO A 2 22.46 25.13 -1.62
N THR A 3 21.75 25.72 -2.57
CA THR A 3 20.31 25.50 -2.76
C THR A 3 20.13 24.10 -3.34
N ILE A 4 19.74 23.16 -2.48
CA ILE A 4 19.37 21.81 -2.91
C ILE A 4 17.96 21.93 -3.50
N GLU A 5 17.88 21.89 -4.82
CA GLU A 5 16.63 21.78 -5.57
C GLU A 5 16.03 20.41 -5.23
N PHE A 6 15.11 20.37 -4.29
CA PHE A 6 14.34 19.17 -3.98
C PHE A 6 13.65 18.72 -5.26
N GLY A 7 14.21 17.68 -5.89
CA GLY A 7 13.68 17.08 -7.09
C GLY A 7 12.19 16.84 -6.93
N LYS A 8 11.44 17.18 -7.99
CA LYS A 8 9.99 17.03 -8.10
C LYS A 8 9.58 15.62 -7.66
N PHE A 9 9.27 15.48 -6.37
CA PHE A 9 8.68 14.28 -5.83
C PHE A 9 7.24 14.32 -6.28
N SER A 10 6.93 13.69 -7.41
CA SER A 10 5.55 13.48 -7.85
C SER A 10 4.84 12.69 -6.75
N PRO A 11 4.01 13.34 -5.89
CA PRO A 11 3.24 12.58 -4.93
C PRO A 11 2.10 11.99 -5.75
N CYS A 12 2.09 10.68 -5.98
CA CYS A 12 0.83 10.03 -6.35
C CYS A 12 -0.10 10.21 -5.15
N GLY A 13 -0.87 11.29 -5.19
CA GLY A 13 -1.55 11.89 -4.06
C GLY A 13 -2.65 12.84 -4.50
N GLU A 14 -3.40 12.49 -5.55
CA GLU A 14 -4.75 13.00 -5.75
C GLU A 14 -5.65 11.80 -6.03
N GLY A 15 -6.47 11.46 -5.03
CA GLY A 15 -7.34 10.31 -5.05
C GLY A 15 -8.52 10.48 -6.00
N ASN A 16 -9.03 9.37 -6.49
CA ASN A 16 -10.39 9.27 -6.98
C ASN A 16 -10.98 7.94 -6.50
N SER A 17 -12.10 8.01 -5.77
CA SER A 17 -12.99 6.89 -5.50
C SER A 17 -13.54 6.36 -6.83
N ALA A 18 -12.82 5.44 -7.47
CA ALA A 18 -13.33 4.71 -8.61
C ALA A 18 -13.81 3.33 -8.13
N ASN A 19 -15.13 3.16 -8.20
CA ASN A 19 -15.86 1.90 -8.13
C ASN A 19 -15.09 0.79 -8.87
N VAL A 20 -14.51 -0.17 -8.12
CA VAL A 20 -13.69 -1.24 -8.70
C VAL A 20 -14.61 -2.30 -9.33
N LYS A 21 -15.02 -2.03 -10.57
CA LYS A 21 -15.49 -3.03 -11.52
C LYS A 21 -14.66 -2.87 -12.79
N ASN A 22 -13.58 -3.67 -12.89
CA ASN A 22 -12.97 -4.26 -14.10
C ASN A 22 -11.45 -4.43 -13.92
N ILE A 23 -11.00 -5.68 -14.06
CA ILE A 23 -9.60 -6.08 -14.11
C ILE A 23 -9.05 -5.55 -15.44
N SER A 24 -8.18 -4.54 -15.38
CA SER A 24 -7.41 -4.06 -16.54
C SER A 24 -5.94 -4.12 -16.14
N ILE A 25 -5.17 -4.89 -16.91
CA ILE A 25 -3.82 -5.38 -16.58
C ILE A 25 -2.73 -4.28 -16.53
N ASP A 26 -3.10 -3.00 -16.75
CA ASP A 26 -2.23 -1.82 -16.60
C ASP A 26 -2.47 -1.03 -15.30
N GLY A 27 -2.85 -1.72 -14.22
CA GLY A 27 -3.13 -1.13 -12.92
C GLY A 27 -1.90 -1.00 -12.03
N CYS A 28 -1.33 0.19 -11.93
CA CYS A 28 -0.29 0.50 -10.95
C CYS A 28 -0.78 0.23 -9.51
N LEU A 29 -0.18 -0.75 -8.81
CA LEU A 29 -0.54 -1.06 -7.42
C LEU A 29 -0.20 0.07 -6.43
N CYS A 30 0.71 0.97 -6.83
CA CYS A 30 1.11 2.13 -6.03
C CYS A 30 -0.08 3.06 -5.73
N CYS A 31 -0.99 3.20 -6.69
CA CYS A 31 -2.14 4.11 -6.63
C CYS A 31 -3.39 3.49 -5.97
N ARG A 32 -3.29 2.26 -5.44
CA ARG A 32 -4.39 1.63 -4.71
C ARG A 32 -4.74 2.44 -3.46
N PRO A 33 -6.02 2.72 -3.18
CA PRO A 33 -6.43 3.43 -1.96
C PRO A 33 -5.91 2.70 -0.71
N LYS A 34 -5.51 3.48 0.30
CA LYS A 34 -5.15 2.93 1.62
C LYS A 34 -6.42 2.38 2.27
N LEU A 35 -6.42 1.09 2.59
CA LEU A 35 -7.56 0.40 3.21
C LEU A 35 -7.27 0.15 4.71
N HIS A 36 -8.21 -0.48 5.41
CA HIS A 36 -7.93 -1.00 6.74
C HIS A 36 -7.36 -2.42 6.62
N VAL A 37 -6.32 -2.72 7.40
CA VAL A 37 -5.72 -4.06 7.47
C VAL A 37 -6.21 -4.75 8.73
N LEU A 38 -6.90 -5.88 8.59
CA LEU A 38 -7.35 -6.76 9.67
C LEU A 38 -6.48 -8.02 9.70
N CYS A 39 -5.95 -8.39 10.87
CA CYS A 39 -5.41 -9.72 11.08
C CYS A 39 -6.52 -10.71 11.41
N LYS A 40 -6.70 -11.74 10.57
CA LYS A 40 -7.73 -12.78 10.77
C LYS A 40 -7.47 -13.68 11.98
N SER A 41 -6.26 -13.66 12.53
CA SER A 41 -5.87 -14.55 13.63
C SER A 41 -5.92 -13.87 15.00
N CYS A 42 -5.55 -12.59 15.11
CA CYS A 42 -5.54 -11.88 16.39
C CYS A 42 -6.56 -10.73 16.47
N GLY A 43 -7.25 -10.41 15.37
CA GLY A 43 -8.24 -9.33 15.32
C GLY A 43 -7.65 -7.93 15.33
N TRP A 44 -6.33 -7.77 15.20
CA TRP A 44 -5.69 -6.46 15.13
C TRP A 44 -6.10 -5.72 13.86
N ILE A 45 -6.47 -4.44 14.01
CA ILE A 45 -6.88 -3.56 12.90
C ILE A 45 -5.96 -2.33 12.87
N CYS A 46 -5.48 -1.96 11.69
CA CYS A 46 -4.77 -0.71 11.47
C CYS A 46 -5.13 -0.06 10.14
N ARG A 47 -4.72 1.20 9.98
CA ARG A 47 -4.78 1.91 8.69
C ARG A 47 -3.49 1.64 7.91
N GLY A 48 -3.60 1.09 6.71
CA GLY A 48 -2.44 0.75 5.90
C GLY A 48 -2.78 -0.09 4.68
N ARG A 49 -1.81 -0.84 4.17
CA ARG A 49 -2.02 -1.80 3.09
C ARG A 49 -1.19 -3.05 3.33
N ILE A 50 -1.53 -4.13 2.65
CA ILE A 50 -0.67 -5.31 2.61
C ILE A 50 0.45 -5.05 1.59
N ARG A 51 1.67 -5.48 1.89
CA ARG A 51 2.82 -5.28 1.00
C ARG A 51 2.65 -6.09 -0.28
N TYR A 52 2.53 -5.40 -1.41
CA TYR A 52 2.56 -6.00 -2.75
C TYR A 52 3.70 -5.40 -3.58
N ARG A 53 4.32 -6.22 -4.43
CA ARG A 53 5.30 -5.73 -5.40
C ARG A 53 4.55 -5.20 -6.62
N CYS A 54 4.72 -3.92 -6.91
CA CYS A 54 4.16 -3.33 -8.12
C CYS A 54 4.96 -3.81 -9.35
N PRO A 55 4.32 -4.37 -10.39
CA PRO A 55 5.03 -4.81 -11.60
C PRO A 55 5.63 -3.64 -12.39
N GLN A 56 5.01 -2.46 -12.33
CA GLN A 56 5.50 -1.24 -12.99
C GLN A 56 6.61 -0.54 -12.19
N HIS A 57 6.59 -0.65 -10.86
CA HIS A 57 7.51 0.05 -9.97
C HIS A 57 8.08 -0.91 -8.92
N PRO A 58 8.99 -1.83 -9.30
CA PRO A 58 9.50 -2.87 -8.39
C PRO A 58 10.33 -2.31 -7.23
N ASN A 59 10.91 -1.13 -7.40
CA ASN A 59 11.78 -0.48 -6.40
C ASN A 59 11.02 0.47 -5.46
N VAL A 60 9.71 0.63 -5.64
CA VAL A 60 8.90 1.50 -4.79
C VAL A 60 8.34 0.69 -3.63
N ILE A 61 8.66 1.13 -2.41
CA ILE A 61 8.12 0.58 -1.17
C ILE A 61 7.40 1.69 -0.41
N PHE A 62 6.26 1.36 0.21
CA PHE A 62 5.55 2.30 1.07
C PHE A 62 5.77 1.98 2.54
N ILE A 63 5.86 3.03 3.34
CA ILE A 63 6.12 2.91 4.78
C ILE A 63 4.95 2.26 5.55
N ASN A 64 3.71 2.38 5.04
CA ASN A 64 2.50 1.82 5.65
C ASN A 64 2.09 0.46 5.06
N ASP A 65 3.03 -0.24 4.40
CA ASP A 65 2.78 -1.57 3.84
C ASP A 65 3.25 -2.66 4.82
N TYR A 66 2.30 -3.45 5.31
CA TYR A 66 2.53 -4.51 6.27
C TYR A 66 2.77 -5.84 5.56
N GLY A 67 3.93 -6.47 5.81
CA GLY A 67 4.23 -7.85 5.38
C GLY A 67 3.97 -8.89 6.48
N MET A 68 3.68 -8.44 7.69
CA MET A 68 3.47 -9.27 8.86
C MET A 68 2.62 -8.51 9.88
N CYS A 69 1.81 -9.21 10.66
CA CYS A 69 1.09 -8.61 11.76
C CYS A 69 2.05 -8.18 12.87
N PRO A 70 2.07 -6.91 13.31
CA PRO A 70 2.95 -6.45 14.37
C PRO A 70 2.56 -6.96 15.76
N LYS A 71 1.34 -7.50 15.92
CA LYS A 71 0.86 -8.05 17.19
C LYS A 71 1.19 -9.52 17.38
N CYS A 72 1.02 -10.34 16.34
CA CYS A 72 1.19 -11.79 16.44
C CYS A 72 2.33 -12.36 15.58
N GLY A 73 3.01 -11.53 14.78
CA GLY A 73 4.12 -11.98 13.94
C GLY A 73 3.70 -12.91 12.78
N LEU A 74 2.40 -12.98 12.46
CA LEU A 74 1.93 -13.81 11.36
C LEU A 74 2.14 -13.15 10.00
N PRO A 75 2.45 -13.92 8.94
CA PRO A 75 2.71 -13.39 7.61
C PRO A 75 1.47 -12.71 6.98
N ASP A 76 1.70 -12.00 5.87
CA ASP A 76 0.70 -11.23 5.13
C ASP A 76 -0.52 -12.07 4.67
N ASN A 77 -0.34 -13.37 4.45
CA ASN A 77 -1.43 -14.30 4.11
C ASN A 77 -2.54 -14.40 5.18
N LYS A 78 -2.27 -13.96 6.41
CA LYS A 78 -3.27 -13.87 7.50
C LYS A 78 -3.81 -12.45 7.70
N LEU A 79 -3.40 -11.50 6.85
CA LEU A 79 -3.91 -10.15 6.81
C LEU A 79 -4.99 -10.04 5.72
N ALA A 80 -5.99 -9.18 5.95
CA ALA A 80 -7.00 -8.83 4.97
C ALA A 80 -7.14 -7.32 4.87
N GLU A 81 -7.34 -6.83 3.65
CA GLU A 81 -7.68 -5.44 3.37
C GLU A 81 -9.18 -5.31 3.11
N PHE A 82 -9.81 -4.29 3.68
CA PHE A 82 -11.23 -3.95 3.48
C PHE A 82 -11.46 -2.45 3.61
#